data_AF-A0A949EB44-F1
#
_entry.id   AF-A0A949EB44-F1
#
_cell.length_a   1.000
_cell.length_b   1.000
_cell.length_c   1.000
_cell.angle_alpha   90.00
_cell.angle_beta   90.00
_cell.angle_gamma   90.00
#
_symmetry.space_group_name_H-M   'P 1'
#
loop_
_entity.id
_entity.type
_entity.pdbx_description
1 polymer ?
#
loop_
_entity_poly.entity_id
_entity_poly.type
_entity_poly.pdbx_seq_one_letter_code
_entity_poly.pdbx_strand_id
1 'polypeptide(L)' 'MIISFKKEAIEISSKRKWFIIGIVIALLNPIFSGLVVSFGFLTEPKLRREGKIILIISFVWAIILAYLIEWLKKGGYI' A
#
# COMPACT_ATOMS: atom_id res chain seq x y z
N MET A 1 -37.10 12.15 26.01
CA MET A 1 -36.77 11.28 24.86
C MET A 1 -35.26 11.35 24.66
N ILE A 2 -34.51 10.35 25.12
CA ILE A 2 -33.05 10.35 25.04
C ILE A 2 -32.68 9.66 23.72
N ILE A 3 -32.16 10.43 22.76
CA ILE A 3 -31.68 9.91 21.48
C ILE A 3 -30.33 9.26 21.74
N SER A 4 -30.32 7.92 21.86
CA SER A 4 -29.09 7.14 21.97
C SER A 4 -28.46 7.03 20.58
N PHE A 5 -27.45 7.85 20.32
CA PHE A 5 -26.57 7.68 19.16
C PHE A 5 -25.72 6.44 19.39
N LYS A 6 -26.21 5.28 18.96
CA LYS A 6 -25.43 4.04 18.91
C LYS A 6 -24.30 4.28 17.92
N LYS A 7 -23.11 4.59 18.44
CA LYS A 7 -21.88 4.75 17.67
C LYS A 7 -21.57 3.38 17.06
N GLU A 8 -21.95 3.16 15.81
CA GLU A 8 -21.61 1.93 15.11
C GLU A 8 -20.09 1.85 15.00
N ALA A 9 -19.49 1.09 15.91
CA ALA A 9 -18.09 0.77 15.83
C ALA A 9 -17.90 -0.09 14.58
N ILE A 10 -17.29 0.48 13.55
CA ILE A 10 -16.94 -0.24 12.34
C ILE A 10 -15.87 -1.27 12.75
N GLU A 11 -16.27 -2.51 12.99
CA GLU A 11 -15.35 -3.61 13.23
C GLU A 11 -14.65 -3.95 11.91
N ILE A 12 -13.47 -3.38 11.72
CA ILE A 12 -12.59 -3.74 10.61
C ILE A 12 -11.94 -5.07 10.97
N SER A 13 -12.20 -6.11 10.18
CA SER A 13 -11.55 -7.41 10.37
C SER A 13 -10.02 -7.27 10.33
N SER A 14 -9.32 -8.06 11.15
CA SER A 14 -7.85 -8.08 11.22
C SER A 14 -7.21 -8.13 9.83
N LYS A 15 -7.76 -8.96 8.94
CA LYS A 15 -7.33 -9.10 7.54
C LYS A 15 -7.37 -7.77 6.77
N ARG A 16 -8.49 -7.03 6.88
CA ARG A 16 -8.69 -5.76 6.19
C ARG A 16 -7.79 -4.66 6.75
N LYS A 17 -7.55 -4.66 8.07
CA LYS A 17 -6.61 -3.74 8.74
C LYS A 17 -5.18 -3.93 8.21
N TRP A 18 -4.70 -5.16 8.14
CA TRP A 18 -3.37 -5.47 7.61
C TRP A 18 -3.22 -5.13 6.14
N PHE A 19 -4.26 -5.37 5.33
CA PHE A 19 -4.25 -4.97 3.92
C PHE A 19 -4.11 -3.45 3.74
N ILE A 20 -4.88 -2.66 4.51
CA ILE A 20 -4.79 -1.20 4.49
C ILE A 20 -3.39 -0.73 4.91
N ILE A 21 -2.84 -1.29 5.99
CA ILE A 21 -1.47 -0.99 6.43
C ILE A 21 -0.46 -1.30 5.31
N GLY A 22 -0.63 -2.43 4.63
CA GLY A 22 0.23 -2.82 3.53
C GLY A 22 0.19 -1.84 2.35
N ILE A 23 -0.99 -1.32 2.00
CA ILE A 23 -1.14 -0.28 0.97
C ILE A 23 -0.45 1.01 1.41
N VAL A 24 -0.66 1.46 2.65
CA VAL A 24 -0.06 2.70 3.18
C VAL A 24 1.47 2.63 3.15
N ILE A 25 2.04 1.49 3.55
CA ILE A 25 3.48 1.26 3.51
C ILE A 25 3.99 1.32 2.05
N ALA A 26 3.31 0.64 1.13
CA ALA A 26 3.66 0.65 -0.30
C ALA A 26 3.52 2.03 -0.96
N LEU A 27 2.71 2.95 -0.42
CA LEU A 27 2.63 4.31 -0.93
C LEU A 27 3.77 5.21 -0.41
N LEU A 28 4.18 5.02 0.86
CA LEU A 28 5.19 5.87 1.52
C LEU A 28 6.63 5.49 1.18
N ASN A 29 6.91 4.20 0.98
CA ASN A 29 8.23 3.72 0.55
C ASN A 29 8.06 2.59 -0.49
N PRO A 30 7.85 2.95 -1.76
CA PRO A 30 7.23 2.06 -2.73
C PRO A 30 8.08 0.87 -3.11
N ILE A 31 9.38 1.10 -3.19
CA ILE A 31 10.30 0.13 -3.74
C ILE A 31 10.60 -0.91 -2.67
N PHE A 32 11.20 -0.53 -1.55
CA PHE A 32 11.63 -1.53 -0.56
C PHE A 32 10.45 -2.04 0.28
N SER A 33 9.62 -1.14 0.78
CA SER A 33 8.57 -1.54 1.71
C SER A 33 7.32 -2.09 1.00
N GLY A 34 7.01 -1.60 -0.20
CA GLY A 34 5.98 -2.20 -1.06
C GLY A 34 6.32 -3.63 -1.50
N LEU A 35 7.57 -3.90 -1.88
CA LEU A 35 8.03 -5.25 -2.20
C LEU A 35 8.01 -6.19 -0.98
N VAL A 36 8.53 -5.77 0.17
CA VAL A 36 8.57 -6.58 1.40
C VAL A 36 7.15 -6.94 1.88
N VAL A 37 6.24 -5.96 1.90
CA VAL A 37 4.84 -6.19 2.29
C VAL A 37 4.15 -7.12 1.29
N SER A 38 4.34 -6.90 -0.01
CA SER A 38 3.74 -7.77 -1.02
C SER A 38 4.22 -9.21 -0.88
N PHE A 39 5.51 -9.42 -0.58
CA PHE A 39 6.09 -10.73 -0.39
C PHE A 39 5.47 -11.45 0.81
N GLY A 40 5.33 -10.77 1.95
CA GLY A 40 4.63 -11.33 3.13
C GLY A 40 3.15 -11.65 2.89
N PHE A 41 2.49 -10.95 1.95
CA PHE A 41 1.11 -11.27 1.57
C PHE A 41 1.02 -12.42 0.56
N LEU A 42 2.05 -12.60 -0.26
CA LEU A 42 2.13 -13.69 -1.23
C LEU A 42 2.41 -15.04 -0.58
N THR A 43 3.05 -15.07 0.59
CA THR A 43 3.27 -16.28 1.39
C THR A 43 1.99 -16.80 2.04
N GLU A 44 1.01 -15.93 2.26
CA GLU A 44 -0.25 -16.29 2.91
C GLU A 44 -1.36 -16.64 1.89
N PRO A 45 -1.86 -17.89 1.82
CA PRO A 45 -2.82 -18.30 0.79
C PRO A 45 -4.08 -17.44 0.74
N LYS A 46 -4.54 -16.95 1.89
CA LYS A 46 -5.73 -16.11 2.03
C LYS A 46 -5.51 -14.66 1.58
N LEU A 47 -4.26 -14.20 1.48
CA LEU A 47 -3.88 -12.82 1.14
C LEU A 47 -3.16 -12.70 -0.21
N ARG A 48 -3.01 -13.82 -0.92
CA ARG A 48 -2.19 -13.90 -2.13
C ARG A 48 -2.68 -12.97 -3.25
N ARG A 49 -3.99 -12.69 -3.31
CA ARG A 49 -4.56 -11.76 -4.31
C ARG A 49 -4.19 -10.31 -3.96
N GLU A 50 -4.34 -9.95 -2.70
CA GLU A 50 -3.94 -8.67 -2.13
C GLU A 50 -2.43 -8.42 -2.33
N GLY A 51 -1.59 -9.42 -2.07
CA GLY A 51 -0.14 -9.35 -2.29
C GLY A 51 0.23 -9.07 -3.75
N LYS A 52 -0.45 -9.70 -4.72
CA LYS A 52 -0.24 -9.40 -6.15
C LYS A 52 -0.59 -7.96 -6.51
N ILE A 53 -1.66 -7.41 -5.94
CA ILE A 53 -2.07 -6.02 -6.18
C ILE A 53 -1.00 -5.07 -5.65
N ILE A 54 -0.54 -5.28 -4.40
CA ILE A 54 0.51 -4.45 -3.78
C ILE A 54 1.82 -4.55 -4.58
N LEU A 55 2.17 -5.74 -5.08
CA LEU A 55 3.34 -5.95 -5.92
C LEU A 55 3.27 -5.13 -7.22
N ILE A 56 2.15 -5.19 -7.93
CA ILE A 56 1.95 -4.43 -9.18
C ILE A 56 2.06 -2.93 -8.91
N ILE A 57 1.40 -2.43 -7.86
CA ILE A 57 1.47 -1.01 -7.48
C ILE A 57 2.92 -0.60 -7.20
N SER A 58 3.68 -1.43 -6.49
CA SER A 58 5.09 -1.17 -6.17
C SER A 58 5.94 -1.00 -7.44
N PHE A 59 5.74 -1.86 -8.44
CA PHE A 59 6.44 -1.74 -9.73
C PHE A 59 6.03 -0.52 -10.53
N VAL A 60 4.73 -0.22 -10.63
CA VAL A 60 4.24 0.99 -11.31
C VAL A 60 4.86 2.24 -10.69
N TRP A 61 4.95 2.26 -9.36
CA TRP A 61 5.50 3.40 -8.65
C TRP A 61 7.02 3.51 -8.78
N ALA A 62 7.74 2.38 -8.84
CA ALA A 62 9.17 2.37 -9.17
C ALA A 62 9.46 2.95 -10.56
N ILE A 63 8.63 2.62 -11.56
CA ILE A 63 8.73 3.17 -12.92
C ILE A 63 8.50 4.68 -12.90
N ILE A 64 7.44 5.14 -12.23
CA ILE A 64 7.14 6.57 -12.13
C ILE A 64 8.27 7.33 -11.45
N LEU A 65 8.83 6.78 -10.37
CA LEU A 65 9.98 7.39 -9.69
C LEU A 65 11.21 7.48 -10.61
N ALA A 66 11.47 6.46 -11.43
CA ALA A 66 12.58 6.49 -12.38
C ALA A 66 12.43 7.63 -13.40
N TYR A 67 11.24 7.79 -13.99
CA TYR A 67 10.96 8.91 -14.89
C TYR A 67 11.04 10.26 -14.19
N LEU A 68 10.56 10.37 -12.95
CA LEU A 68 10.63 11.59 -12.17
C LEU A 68 12.10 11.98 -11.87
N ILE A 69 12.93 11.03 -11.48
CA ILE A 69 14.36 11.25 -11.24
C ILE A 69 15.05 11.70 -12.54
N GLU A 70 14.76 11.03 -13.67
CA GLU A 70 15.33 11.43 -14.95
C GLU A 70 14.90 12.86 -15.35
N TRP A 71 13.64 13.19 -15.15
CA TRP A 71 13.11 14.53 -15.40
C TRP A 71 13.78 15.59 -14.52
N LEU A 72 13.94 15.30 -13.22
CA LEU A 72 14.62 16.20 -12.28
C LEU A 72 16.09 16.43 -12.65
N LYS A 73 16.80 15.36 -13.06
CA LYS A 73 18.19 15.44 -13.56
C LYS A 73 18.30 16.29 -14.83
N LYS A 74 17.39 16.10 -15.79
CA LYS A 74 17.35 16.90 -17.03
C LYS A 74 17.06 18.37 -16.74
N GLY A 75 16.28 18.66 -15.70
CA GLY A 75 16.00 20.03 -15.25
C GLY A 75 17.09 20.67 -14.40
N GLY A 76 18.14 19.93 -14.00
CA GLY A 76 19.21 20.42 -13.12
C GLY A 76 18.76 20.67 -11.67
N TYR A 77 17.64 20.08 -11.25
CA TYR A 77 17.14 20.20 -9.87
C TYR A 77 17.91 19.31 -8.89
N ILE A 78 18.49 18.22 -9.40
CA ILE A 78 19.39 17.27 -8.71
C ILE A 78 20.45 16.76 -9.68
#